data_AF-E4Q408-F1
#
_entry.id   AF-E4Q408-F1
#
_cell.length_a   1.000
_cell.length_b   1.000
_cell.length_c   1.000
_cell.angle_alpha   90.00
_cell.angle_beta   90.00
_cell.angle_gamma   90.00
#
_symmetry.space_group_name_H-M   'P 1'
#
loop_
_entity.id
_entity.type
_entity.pdbx_description
1 polymer ?
#
loop_
_entity_poly.entity_id
_entity_poly.type
_entity_poly.pdbx_seq_one_letter_code
_entity_poly.pdbx_strand_id
1 'polypeptide(L)'
;MKKIILKSCVLLLMAIFTISILQILNVFAQSMPYEKEEYPHLLGNQAVKKPSVAGRLQIIEKDGKKYLADQKGKIIQLRGMSTHGLQWYGDIINKNAFEALSKDWECNVVRLAMYVGEGGYASNPNLKEKVIEGIKLAIENDMYVIVDWHVLNPGDPNAEIYKGAKDFFKEIATSFPNDYHIIYELCNEPNSNEPGVENSLDGWKKVKAYAQSIIKMLRSMGNQNIIIVGSPNWSQRPDFAIQDPINDKNVMYSVHFYSGTHKVDGYVFENMKKAFENGVPIFVSEWGTSLASGDGGPYLDEADKWLEYLNANYISWVNWSLSNKNETSAAFVPYISGMHDATSLDPGDDKMWDIKELSISGEYVRARIKGVTYEPVRRDIGMKCPFKDVSEDNIFYEHVVKLYSKGIIKGTSSSKYLPDKNITRAEFAALCVRALNLEIEKYDGSFSDVKSDTWYSDVVYTAYKNGLFGQEKNRFFPERIMKREETAALAIEVYKRLTGKIEVDTDDIQIADEELIDPQYRESVKLAVQLGIIDLVSDGTFAPDKSVSRGEAATIMYNILNLSGKL
;
A
#
# COMPACT_ATOMS: atom_id res chain seq x y z
N MET A 1 -2.10 -52.44 51.22
CA MET A 1 -2.17 -50.96 51.05
C MET A 1 -0.94 -50.34 50.38
N LYS A 2 0.28 -50.49 50.91
CA LYS A 2 1.49 -49.81 50.35
C LYS A 2 1.79 -50.10 48.85
N LYS A 3 1.57 -51.32 48.36
CA LYS A 3 1.81 -51.68 46.93
C LYS A 3 0.81 -51.07 45.95
N ILE A 4 -0.41 -50.77 46.38
CA ILE A 4 -1.46 -50.20 45.52
C ILE A 4 -1.21 -48.70 45.34
N ILE A 5 -0.88 -48.02 46.44
CA ILE A 5 -0.54 -46.58 46.45
C ILE A 5 0.67 -46.31 45.55
N LEU A 6 1.70 -47.17 45.59
CA LEU A 6 2.89 -46.99 44.75
C LEU A 6 2.59 -47.14 43.25
N LYS A 7 1.71 -48.08 42.86
CA LYS A 7 1.28 -48.22 41.45
C LYS A 7 0.47 -47.03 40.97
N SER A 8 -0.44 -46.51 41.81
CA SER A 8 -1.23 -45.31 41.47
C SER A 8 -0.36 -44.05 41.35
N CYS A 9 0.65 -43.89 42.20
CA CYS A 9 1.59 -42.76 42.09
C CYS A 9 2.47 -42.84 40.84
N VAL A 10 2.92 -44.03 40.43
CA VAL A 10 3.71 -44.20 39.20
C VAL A 10 2.88 -43.96 37.94
N LEU A 11 1.62 -44.40 37.92
CA LEU A 11 0.68 -44.11 36.83
C LEU A 11 0.35 -42.61 36.74
N LEU A 12 0.17 -41.94 37.88
CA LEU A 12 -0.08 -40.50 37.93
C LEU A 12 1.15 -39.69 37.47
N LEU A 13 2.36 -40.10 37.88
CA LEU A 13 3.61 -39.48 37.43
C LEU A 13 3.86 -39.69 35.93
N MET A 14 3.58 -40.88 35.40
CA MET A 14 3.66 -41.12 33.95
C MET A 14 2.63 -40.30 33.19
N ALA A 15 1.39 -40.19 33.67
CA ALA A 15 0.35 -39.38 33.05
C ALA A 15 0.72 -37.89 33.02
N ILE A 16 1.23 -37.35 34.15
CA ILE A 16 1.72 -35.97 34.24
C ILE A 16 2.89 -35.78 33.27
N PHE A 17 3.86 -36.70 33.22
CA PHE A 17 5.01 -36.59 32.32
C PHE A 17 4.61 -36.66 30.84
N THR A 18 3.62 -37.49 30.47
CA THR A 18 3.08 -37.52 29.09
C THR A 18 2.29 -36.27 28.73
N ILE A 19 1.54 -35.68 29.68
CA ILE A 19 0.82 -34.40 29.46
C ILE A 19 1.83 -33.25 29.34
N SER A 20 2.91 -33.26 30.13
CA SER A 20 4.00 -32.28 30.02
C SER A 20 4.75 -32.40 28.69
N ILE A 21 5.00 -33.62 28.19
CA ILE A 21 5.64 -33.83 26.88
C ILE A 21 4.70 -33.44 25.74
N LEU A 22 3.39 -33.71 25.83
CA LEU A 22 2.41 -33.22 24.84
C LEU A 22 2.26 -31.70 24.87
N GLN A 23 2.32 -31.07 26.05
CA GLN A 23 2.33 -29.61 26.17
C GLN A 23 3.63 -28.99 25.65
N ILE A 24 4.78 -29.64 25.86
CA ILE A 24 6.07 -29.20 25.30
C ILE A 24 6.12 -29.41 23.77
N LEU A 25 5.49 -30.47 23.24
CA LEU A 25 5.35 -30.66 21.79
C LEU A 25 4.39 -29.64 21.15
N ASN A 26 3.33 -29.20 21.86
CA ASN A 26 2.46 -28.11 21.41
C ASN A 26 3.10 -26.71 21.55
N VAL A 27 4.11 -26.54 22.40
CA VAL A 27 4.88 -25.29 22.51
C VAL A 27 5.96 -25.15 21.42
N PHE A 28 6.26 -26.24 20.69
CA PHE A 28 7.22 -26.26 19.57
C PHE A 28 6.60 -26.60 18.21
N ALA A 29 5.28 -26.47 18.06
CA ALA A 29 4.71 -26.31 16.73
C ALA A 29 5.06 -24.89 16.25
N GLN A 30 6.26 -24.70 15.68
CA GLN A 30 6.48 -23.57 14.78
C GLN A 30 5.42 -23.67 13.70
N SER A 31 4.38 -22.84 13.80
CA SER A 31 3.46 -22.61 12.69
C SER A 31 4.31 -22.29 11.48
N MET A 32 4.18 -23.05 10.39
CA MET A 32 4.89 -22.71 9.17
C MET A 32 4.51 -21.27 8.77
N PRO A 33 5.45 -20.47 8.25
CA PRO A 33 5.12 -19.15 7.72
C PRO A 33 3.97 -19.24 6.72
N TYR A 34 2.98 -18.34 6.81
CA TYR A 34 1.78 -18.40 5.97
C TYR A 34 2.12 -18.36 4.47
N GLU A 35 3.19 -17.65 4.08
CA GLU A 35 3.66 -17.60 2.70
C GLU A 35 4.05 -18.99 2.20
N LYS A 36 4.61 -19.85 3.06
CA LYS A 36 5.02 -21.20 2.66
C LYS A 36 3.83 -22.07 2.25
N GLU A 37 2.65 -21.81 2.80
CA GLU A 37 1.42 -22.54 2.51
C GLU A 37 0.62 -21.91 1.37
N GLU A 38 0.50 -20.58 1.34
CA GLU A 38 -0.40 -19.87 0.42
C GLU A 38 0.33 -19.17 -0.75
N TYR A 39 1.54 -18.64 -0.53
CA TYR A 39 2.28 -17.80 -1.48
C TYR A 39 3.78 -18.17 -1.55
N PRO A 40 4.13 -19.40 -1.96
CA PRO A 40 5.48 -19.94 -1.77
C PRO A 40 6.57 -19.21 -2.56
N HIS A 41 6.24 -18.50 -3.64
CA HIS A 41 7.21 -17.78 -4.45
C HIS A 41 7.52 -16.37 -3.89
N LEU A 42 6.86 -15.96 -2.80
CA LEU A 42 7.30 -14.80 -2.01
C LEU A 42 8.60 -15.07 -1.25
N LEU A 43 8.93 -16.34 -1.01
CA LEU A 43 10.15 -16.75 -0.33
C LEU A 43 11.27 -17.06 -1.33
N GLY A 44 12.48 -16.63 -1.00
CA GLY A 44 13.68 -16.80 -1.81
C GLY A 44 13.97 -15.64 -2.78
N ASN A 45 15.25 -15.52 -3.11
CA ASN A 45 15.82 -14.47 -3.97
C ASN A 45 16.90 -15.00 -4.95
N GLN A 46 16.87 -16.29 -5.29
CA GLN A 46 17.92 -16.97 -6.04
C GLN A 46 18.03 -16.48 -7.49
N ALA A 47 16.94 -15.94 -8.04
CA ALA A 47 16.91 -15.28 -9.34
C ALA A 47 17.24 -13.77 -9.27
N VAL A 48 17.37 -13.19 -8.07
CA VAL A 48 17.64 -11.76 -7.81
C VAL A 48 19.15 -11.53 -7.78
N LYS A 49 19.78 -11.71 -8.94
CA LYS A 49 21.24 -11.59 -9.08
C LYS A 49 21.64 -10.12 -9.28
N LYS A 50 22.73 -9.71 -8.64
CA LYS A 50 23.35 -8.39 -8.86
C LYS A 50 24.09 -8.32 -10.21
N PRO A 51 24.29 -7.11 -10.78
CA PRO A 51 25.03 -6.90 -12.03
C PRO A 51 26.41 -7.58 -12.07
N SER A 52 27.18 -7.58 -10.99
CA SER A 52 28.49 -8.24 -10.91
C SER A 52 28.44 -9.75 -11.21
N VAL A 53 27.31 -10.39 -10.93
CA VAL A 53 27.06 -11.82 -11.18
C VAL A 53 26.37 -12.03 -12.53
N ALA A 54 25.36 -11.23 -12.82
CA ALA A 54 24.48 -11.40 -13.99
C ALA A 54 25.06 -10.78 -15.28
N GLY A 55 25.85 -9.72 -15.18
CA GLY A 55 26.39 -8.97 -16.31
C GLY A 55 25.31 -8.34 -17.18
N ARG A 56 25.52 -8.35 -18.50
CA ARG A 56 24.58 -7.74 -19.45
C ARG A 56 23.25 -8.48 -19.53
N LEU A 57 22.18 -7.73 -19.34
CA LEU A 57 20.81 -8.23 -19.50
C LEU A 57 20.43 -8.41 -20.97
N GLN A 58 19.55 -9.37 -21.23
CA GLN A 58 18.95 -9.65 -22.53
C GLN A 58 17.54 -10.21 -22.36
N ILE A 59 16.76 -10.24 -23.44
CA ILE A 59 15.47 -10.93 -23.48
C ILE A 59 15.66 -12.29 -24.17
N ILE A 60 15.20 -13.36 -23.52
CA ILE A 60 15.17 -14.71 -24.09
C ILE A 60 13.73 -15.18 -24.26
N GLU A 61 13.50 -16.07 -25.20
CA GLU A 61 12.22 -16.74 -25.37
C GLU A 61 12.31 -18.18 -24.86
N LYS A 62 11.30 -18.60 -24.09
CA LYS A 62 11.15 -19.96 -23.59
C LYS A 62 9.66 -20.29 -23.52
N ASP A 63 9.27 -21.41 -24.14
CA ASP A 63 7.89 -21.90 -24.14
C ASP A 63 6.85 -20.85 -24.60
N GLY A 64 7.20 -20.07 -25.63
CA GLY A 64 6.35 -19.01 -26.20
C GLY A 64 6.28 -17.72 -25.37
N LYS A 65 6.93 -17.67 -24.20
CA LYS A 65 7.00 -16.50 -23.31
C LYS A 65 8.38 -15.87 -23.37
N LYS A 66 8.46 -14.55 -23.14
CA LYS A 66 9.73 -13.82 -23.14
C LYS A 66 10.09 -13.35 -21.74
N TYR A 67 11.33 -13.63 -21.35
CA TYR A 67 11.86 -13.39 -20.01
C TYR A 67 13.09 -12.50 -20.05
N LEU A 68 13.29 -11.73 -19.00
CA LEU A 68 14.58 -11.10 -18.75
C LEU A 68 15.59 -12.18 -18.34
N ALA A 69 16.80 -12.11 -18.88
CA ALA A 69 17.87 -13.05 -18.59
C ALA A 69 19.22 -12.34 -18.42
N ASP A 70 20.10 -13.01 -17.68
CA ASP A 70 21.49 -12.62 -17.51
C ASP A 70 22.34 -12.87 -18.77
N GLN A 71 23.62 -12.48 -18.73
CA GLN A 71 24.53 -12.60 -19.89
C GLN A 71 24.75 -14.03 -20.36
N LYS A 72 24.42 -15.03 -19.54
CA LYS A 72 24.53 -16.46 -19.84
C LYS A 72 23.20 -17.07 -20.29
N GLY A 73 22.17 -16.26 -20.47
CA GLY A 73 20.84 -16.70 -20.88
C GLY A 73 20.07 -17.41 -19.77
N LYS A 74 20.44 -17.22 -18.49
CA LYS A 74 19.62 -17.72 -17.37
C LYS A 74 18.62 -16.65 -16.96
N ILE A 75 17.37 -17.05 -16.75
CA ILE A 75 16.31 -16.15 -16.27
C ILE A 75 16.77 -15.45 -14.99
N ILE A 76 16.49 -14.15 -14.92
CA ILE A 76 16.79 -13.26 -13.81
C ILE A 76 15.53 -12.47 -13.47
N GLN A 77 15.35 -12.14 -12.20
CA GLN A 77 14.32 -11.20 -11.75
C GLN A 77 15.01 -10.00 -11.10
N LEU A 78 14.58 -8.80 -11.46
CA LEU A 78 14.99 -7.58 -10.76
C LEU A 78 13.93 -7.21 -9.72
N ARG A 79 14.37 -6.92 -8.50
CA ARG A 79 13.54 -6.47 -7.38
C ARG A 79 14.20 -5.26 -6.74
N GLY A 80 13.41 -4.22 -6.49
CA GLY A 80 13.96 -2.99 -5.96
C GLY A 80 12.96 -1.88 -5.72
N MET A 81 13.50 -0.68 -5.59
CA MET A 81 12.77 0.51 -5.18
C MET A 81 12.92 1.64 -6.19
N SER A 82 11.84 2.41 -6.38
CA SER A 82 11.84 3.67 -7.10
C SER A 82 12.07 4.81 -6.13
N THR A 83 12.88 5.79 -6.52
CA THR A 83 12.79 7.11 -5.90
C THR A 83 11.39 7.67 -6.11
N HIS A 84 10.94 8.55 -5.23
CA HIS A 84 9.90 9.51 -5.61
C HIS A 84 10.51 10.52 -6.61
N GLY A 85 9.73 11.47 -7.13
CA GLY A 85 10.25 12.57 -7.94
C GLY A 85 11.48 13.25 -7.32
N LEU A 86 12.60 13.21 -8.05
CA LEU A 86 13.91 13.68 -7.59
C LEU A 86 13.95 15.18 -7.25
N GLN A 87 13.03 15.97 -7.79
CA GLN A 87 12.87 17.39 -7.48
C GLN A 87 12.29 17.64 -6.07
N TRP A 88 11.64 16.64 -5.48
CA TRP A 88 11.01 16.73 -4.16
C TRP A 88 11.76 15.91 -3.09
N TYR A 89 12.21 14.71 -3.45
CA TYR A 89 12.84 13.76 -2.53
C TYR A 89 14.22 13.31 -3.01
N GLY A 90 14.94 14.21 -3.68
CA GLY A 90 16.27 13.93 -4.21
C GLY A 90 17.35 13.69 -3.16
N ASP A 91 17.07 13.88 -1.87
CA ASP A 91 18.00 13.62 -0.77
C ASP A 91 18.28 12.13 -0.57
N ILE A 92 17.43 11.24 -1.11
CA ILE A 92 17.70 9.80 -1.17
C ILE A 92 18.92 9.45 -2.04
N ILE A 93 19.34 10.36 -2.92
CA ILE A 93 20.57 10.21 -3.72
C ILE A 93 21.77 10.52 -2.82
N ASN A 94 22.15 9.52 -2.02
CA ASN A 94 23.32 9.56 -1.16
C ASN A 94 23.94 8.16 -1.02
N LYS A 95 25.21 8.11 -0.60
CA LYS A 95 25.99 6.87 -0.56
C LYS A 95 25.42 5.84 0.41
N ASN A 96 25.04 6.27 1.60
CA ASN A 96 24.60 5.37 2.67
C ASN A 96 23.28 4.71 2.31
N ALA A 97 22.33 5.46 1.73
CA ALA A 97 21.05 4.94 1.26
C ALA A 97 21.22 3.87 0.16
N PHE A 98 22.07 4.11 -0.84
CA PHE A 98 22.29 3.14 -1.92
C PHE A 98 23.00 1.89 -1.42
N GLU A 99 23.92 2.01 -0.47
CA GLU A 99 24.56 0.87 0.19
C GLU A 99 23.55 0.08 1.03
N ALA A 100 22.66 0.75 1.77
CA ALA A 100 21.58 0.15 2.55
C ALA A 100 20.60 -0.63 1.65
N LEU A 101 20.14 -0.01 0.55
CA LEU A 101 19.25 -0.65 -0.41
C LEU A 101 19.91 -1.90 -1.03
N SER A 102 21.17 -1.80 -1.41
CA SER A 102 21.88 -2.91 -2.03
C SER A 102 22.17 -4.05 -1.06
N LYS A 103 22.63 -3.74 0.16
CA LYS A 103 23.17 -4.74 1.10
C LYS A 103 22.16 -5.21 2.12
N ASP A 104 21.41 -4.30 2.74
CA ASP A 104 20.42 -4.65 3.75
C ASP A 104 19.10 -5.09 3.12
N TRP A 105 18.57 -4.32 2.16
CA TRP A 105 17.33 -4.67 1.47
C TRP A 105 17.54 -5.70 0.36
N GLU A 106 18.79 -5.95 -0.02
CA GLU A 106 19.18 -6.89 -1.08
C GLU A 106 18.61 -6.53 -2.47
N CYS A 107 18.33 -5.25 -2.71
CA CYS A 107 17.96 -4.76 -4.04
C CYS A 107 19.04 -5.11 -5.07
N ASN A 108 18.62 -5.50 -6.27
CA ASN A 108 19.50 -5.59 -7.43
C ASN A 108 19.16 -4.56 -8.51
N VAL A 109 18.13 -3.73 -8.29
CA VAL A 109 17.78 -2.60 -9.15
C VAL A 109 17.30 -1.40 -8.32
N VAL A 110 17.59 -0.19 -8.78
CA VAL A 110 16.97 1.04 -8.29
C VAL A 110 16.46 1.86 -9.47
N ARG A 111 15.32 2.54 -9.30
CA ARG A 111 14.73 3.39 -10.35
C ARG A 111 14.81 4.85 -9.96
N LEU A 112 15.27 5.69 -10.89
CA LEU A 112 15.48 7.12 -10.70
C LEU A 112 14.36 7.89 -11.43
N ALA A 113 13.29 8.20 -10.71
CA ALA A 113 12.10 8.87 -11.24
C ALA A 113 12.34 10.36 -11.48
N MET A 114 12.77 10.72 -12.69
CA MET A 114 13.02 12.11 -13.06
C MET A 114 11.79 12.72 -13.75
N TYR A 115 10.94 13.38 -12.96
CA TYR A 115 9.85 14.19 -13.49
C TYR A 115 10.37 15.26 -14.41
N VAL A 116 9.56 15.59 -15.41
CA VAL A 116 9.86 16.63 -16.39
C VAL A 116 8.96 17.83 -16.18
N GLY A 117 7.65 17.60 -16.05
CA GLY A 117 6.69 18.58 -15.54
C GLY A 117 6.79 18.75 -14.02
N GLU A 118 5.82 19.43 -13.42
CA GLU A 118 5.63 19.49 -11.96
C GLU A 118 6.86 19.95 -11.16
N GLY A 119 7.60 20.93 -11.70
CA GLY A 119 8.84 21.44 -11.09
C GLY A 119 10.09 20.62 -11.42
N GLY A 120 9.96 19.59 -12.26
CA GLY A 120 11.03 18.71 -12.70
C GLY A 120 11.92 19.30 -13.80
N TYR A 121 12.48 18.42 -14.64
CA TYR A 121 13.53 18.70 -15.61
C TYR A 121 13.24 19.87 -16.57
N ALA A 122 12.00 20.06 -17.02
CA ALA A 122 11.67 21.15 -17.95
C ALA A 122 11.87 22.54 -17.34
N SER A 123 11.60 22.68 -16.03
CA SER A 123 11.84 23.93 -15.28
C SER A 123 13.19 23.97 -14.57
N ASN A 124 13.79 22.80 -14.31
CA ASN A 124 15.07 22.66 -13.60
C ASN A 124 15.97 21.62 -14.29
N PRO A 125 16.65 21.97 -15.40
CA PRO A 125 17.47 21.02 -16.15
C PRO A 125 18.66 20.45 -15.36
N ASN A 126 19.10 21.13 -14.29
CA ASN A 126 20.17 20.64 -13.41
C ASN A 126 19.74 19.39 -12.61
N LEU A 127 18.43 19.08 -12.56
CA LEU A 127 17.94 17.85 -11.93
C LEU A 127 18.59 16.57 -12.50
N LYS A 128 19.02 16.61 -13.77
CA LYS A 128 19.79 15.54 -14.41
C LYS A 128 21.08 15.20 -13.67
N GLU A 129 21.70 16.14 -12.95
CA GLU A 129 22.90 15.86 -12.15
C GLU A 129 22.63 14.81 -11.06
N LYS A 130 21.46 14.87 -10.41
CA LYS A 130 21.02 13.83 -9.45
C LYS A 130 20.81 12.47 -10.12
N VAL A 131 20.33 12.44 -11.36
CA VAL A 131 20.25 11.18 -12.13
C VAL A 131 21.65 10.60 -12.38
N ILE A 132 22.59 11.43 -12.82
CA ILE A 132 23.98 11.00 -13.06
C ILE A 132 24.64 10.50 -11.76
N GLU A 133 24.41 11.19 -10.65
CA GLU A 133 24.87 10.77 -9.32
C GLU A 133 24.25 9.42 -8.91
N GLY A 134 22.94 9.27 -9.04
CA GLY A 134 22.23 8.01 -8.76
C GLY A 134 22.73 6.84 -9.63
N ILE A 135 23.02 7.08 -10.91
CA ILE A 135 23.64 6.06 -11.79
C ILE A 135 24.99 5.61 -11.21
N LYS A 136 25.86 6.56 -10.83
CA LYS A 136 27.18 6.23 -10.27
C LYS A 136 27.06 5.47 -8.95
N LEU A 137 26.16 5.88 -8.07
CA LEU A 137 25.92 5.22 -6.80
C LEU A 137 25.36 3.80 -6.98
N ALA A 138 24.47 3.58 -7.95
CA ALA A 138 23.97 2.25 -8.28
C ALA A 138 25.08 1.32 -8.80
N ILE A 139 25.96 1.84 -9.68
CA ILE A 139 27.13 1.10 -10.16
C ILE A 139 28.09 0.77 -9.00
N GLU A 140 28.41 1.75 -8.14
CA GLU A 140 29.29 1.56 -6.97
C GLU A 140 28.72 0.51 -6.00
N ASN A 141 27.39 0.43 -5.88
CA ASN A 141 26.70 -0.48 -4.98
C ASN A 141 26.15 -1.73 -5.68
N ASP A 142 26.63 -2.08 -6.87
CA ASP A 142 26.29 -3.32 -7.57
C ASP A 142 24.77 -3.53 -7.73
N MET A 143 24.11 -2.52 -8.29
CA MET A 143 22.70 -2.54 -8.67
C MET A 143 22.53 -2.11 -10.14
N TYR A 144 21.57 -2.71 -10.83
CA TYR A 144 21.05 -2.12 -12.07
C TYR A 144 20.37 -0.79 -11.73
N VAL A 145 20.28 0.10 -12.71
CA VAL A 145 19.65 1.41 -12.54
C VAL A 145 18.70 1.71 -13.70
N ILE A 146 17.43 1.96 -13.37
CA ILE A 146 16.44 2.43 -14.32
C ILE A 146 16.52 3.95 -14.37
N VAL A 147 16.87 4.49 -15.54
CA VAL A 147 16.83 5.91 -15.84
C VAL A 147 15.47 6.21 -16.45
N ASP A 148 14.59 6.76 -15.62
CA ASP A 148 13.19 6.97 -15.96
C ASP A 148 12.91 8.44 -16.34
N TRP A 149 12.46 8.62 -17.59
CA TRP A 149 11.87 9.86 -18.05
C TRP A 149 10.39 9.87 -17.64
N HIS A 150 10.13 10.49 -16.50
CA HIS A 150 8.90 10.28 -15.75
C HIS A 150 7.73 11.12 -16.31
N VAL A 151 7.18 10.66 -17.44
CA VAL A 151 5.94 11.19 -18.03
C VAL A 151 4.76 10.90 -17.11
N LEU A 152 3.99 11.94 -16.77
CA LEU A 152 2.77 11.83 -15.97
C LEU A 152 1.77 12.94 -16.31
N ASN A 153 2.16 14.20 -16.08
CA ASN A 153 1.33 15.36 -16.37
C ASN A 153 2.10 16.37 -17.24
N PRO A 154 1.72 16.54 -18.52
CA PRO A 154 0.60 15.91 -19.22
C PRO A 154 0.88 14.46 -19.62
N GLY A 155 -0.13 13.74 -20.12
CA GLY A 155 -0.10 12.30 -20.36
C GLY A 155 0.40 11.87 -21.76
N ASP A 156 0.52 12.78 -22.73
CA ASP A 156 1.11 12.48 -24.04
C ASP A 156 2.64 12.67 -24.00
N PRO A 157 3.45 11.61 -24.18
CA PRO A 157 4.91 11.74 -24.21
C PRO A 157 5.43 12.61 -25.38
N ASN A 158 4.59 12.92 -26.37
CA ASN A 158 4.91 13.82 -27.48
C ASN A 158 4.63 15.30 -27.16
N ALA A 159 4.08 15.61 -25.98
CA ALA A 159 3.78 16.99 -25.61
C ALA A 159 5.04 17.87 -25.58
N GLU A 160 4.86 19.16 -25.88
CA GLU A 160 5.96 20.13 -26.02
C GLU A 160 6.87 20.20 -24.78
N ILE A 161 6.32 19.99 -23.59
CA ILE A 161 7.08 19.96 -22.33
C ILE A 161 8.11 18.82 -22.28
N TYR A 162 7.88 17.72 -23.01
CA TYR A 162 8.75 16.56 -23.07
C TYR A 162 9.74 16.56 -24.25
N LYS A 163 9.79 17.64 -25.05
CA LYS A 163 10.65 17.71 -26.26
C LYS A 163 12.13 17.39 -26.04
N GLY A 164 12.63 17.59 -24.81
CA GLY A 164 14.02 17.33 -24.42
C GLY A 164 14.37 15.85 -24.21
N ALA A 165 13.40 14.92 -24.29
CA ALA A 165 13.62 13.51 -23.96
C ALA A 165 14.75 12.86 -24.76
N LYS A 166 14.74 13.05 -26.08
CA LYS A 166 15.72 12.42 -26.98
C LYS A 166 17.16 12.90 -26.68
N ASP A 167 17.33 14.20 -26.46
CA ASP A 167 18.64 14.78 -26.12
C ASP A 167 19.09 14.34 -24.73
N PHE A 168 18.18 14.29 -23.75
CA PHE A 168 18.48 13.74 -22.41
C PHE A 168 19.03 12.31 -22.49
N PHE A 169 18.32 11.39 -23.16
CA PHE A 169 18.79 10.01 -23.30
C PHE A 169 20.10 9.91 -24.09
N LYS A 170 20.27 10.76 -25.11
CA LYS A 170 21.53 10.84 -25.86
C LYS A 170 22.68 11.24 -24.95
N GLU A 171 22.50 12.23 -24.08
CA GLU A 171 23.52 12.69 -23.15
C GLU A 171 23.87 11.62 -22.13
N ILE A 172 22.88 10.98 -21.48
CA ILE A 172 23.14 9.87 -20.56
C ILE A 172 23.89 8.72 -21.25
N ALA A 173 23.46 8.32 -22.45
CA ALA A 173 24.13 7.29 -23.23
C ALA A 173 25.51 7.69 -23.75
N THR A 174 25.80 8.99 -23.86
CA THR A 174 27.15 9.49 -24.19
C THR A 174 28.05 9.45 -22.96
N SER A 175 27.53 9.76 -21.77
CA SER A 175 28.27 9.69 -20.50
C SER A 175 28.53 8.26 -20.05
N PHE A 176 27.62 7.33 -20.36
CA PHE A 176 27.69 5.92 -19.96
C PHE A 176 27.47 4.99 -21.17
N PRO A 177 28.40 4.99 -22.15
CA PRO A 177 28.20 4.31 -23.43
C PRO A 177 28.03 2.79 -23.26
N ASN A 178 26.82 2.31 -23.57
CA ASN A 178 26.43 0.90 -23.50
C ASN A 178 26.71 0.24 -22.14
N ASP A 179 26.67 1.02 -21.05
CA ASP A 179 26.90 0.52 -19.70
C ASP A 179 25.83 -0.51 -19.33
N TYR A 180 26.23 -1.71 -18.90
CA TYR A 180 25.30 -2.82 -18.71
C TYR A 180 24.43 -2.70 -17.45
N HIS A 181 24.75 -1.78 -16.53
CA HIS A 181 23.93 -1.50 -15.35
C HIS A 181 22.66 -0.71 -15.73
N ILE A 182 22.72 0.08 -16.80
CA ILE A 182 21.65 1.02 -17.16
C ILE A 182 20.51 0.32 -17.90
N ILE A 183 19.29 0.60 -17.47
CA ILE A 183 18.03 0.31 -18.14
C ILE A 183 17.38 1.67 -18.43
N TYR A 184 16.88 1.88 -19.65
CA TYR A 184 16.20 3.14 -20.01
C TYR A 184 14.70 2.95 -19.96
N GLU A 185 13.97 3.77 -19.21
CA GLU A 185 12.51 3.84 -19.24
C GLU A 185 12.07 5.14 -19.90
N LEU A 186 11.48 5.03 -21.10
CA LEU A 186 11.35 6.19 -22.01
C LEU A 186 10.17 7.11 -21.68
N CYS A 187 9.15 6.56 -21.04
CA CYS A 187 7.94 7.26 -20.65
C CYS A 187 7.22 6.44 -19.57
N ASN A 188 7.28 6.90 -18.32
CA ASN A 188 6.63 6.31 -17.15
C ASN A 188 5.15 5.94 -17.41
N GLU A 189 4.27 6.93 -17.53
CA GLU A 189 2.83 6.71 -17.57
C GLU A 189 2.14 7.52 -18.67
N PRO A 190 2.17 7.05 -19.93
CA PRO A 190 1.28 7.59 -20.95
C PRO A 190 -0.20 7.48 -20.49
N ASN A 191 -0.91 8.60 -20.45
CA ASN A 191 -2.26 8.66 -19.89
C ASN A 191 -3.12 9.77 -20.52
N SER A 192 -4.37 9.91 -20.06
CA SER A 192 -5.35 10.84 -20.65
C SER A 192 -5.26 12.28 -20.13
N ASN A 193 -4.33 12.62 -19.24
CA ASN A 193 -4.16 14.00 -18.77
C ASN A 193 -3.75 14.90 -19.95
N GLU A 194 -4.50 15.97 -20.19
CA GLU A 194 -4.36 16.78 -21.40
C GLU A 194 -3.08 17.64 -21.43
N PRO A 195 -2.37 17.72 -22.59
CA PRO A 195 -2.53 16.88 -23.78
C PRO A 195 -2.21 15.40 -23.51
N GLY A 196 -3.15 14.49 -23.82
CA GLY A 196 -3.09 13.08 -23.42
C GLY A 196 -3.07 12.06 -24.56
N VAL A 197 -2.80 10.80 -24.19
CA VAL A 197 -3.06 9.62 -25.03
C VAL A 197 -4.31 8.88 -24.56
N GLU A 198 -5.15 8.52 -25.51
CA GLU A 198 -6.35 7.72 -25.30
C GLU A 198 -6.03 6.26 -24.97
N ASN A 199 -6.90 5.61 -24.21
CA ASN A 199 -6.79 4.19 -23.87
C ASN A 199 -7.21 3.28 -25.05
N SER A 200 -6.48 3.38 -26.16
CA SER A 200 -6.76 2.70 -27.44
C SER A 200 -5.47 2.28 -28.15
N LEU A 201 -5.61 1.50 -29.24
CA LEU A 201 -4.49 1.20 -30.14
C LEU A 201 -3.93 2.46 -30.83
N ASP A 202 -4.74 3.49 -31.06
CA ASP A 202 -4.25 4.75 -31.64
C ASP A 202 -3.48 5.58 -30.61
N GLY A 203 -3.89 5.54 -29.33
CA GLY A 203 -3.06 6.01 -28.22
C GLY A 203 -1.73 5.26 -28.13
N TRP A 204 -1.75 3.93 -28.26
CA TRP A 204 -0.53 3.12 -28.32
C TRP A 204 0.39 3.52 -29.49
N LYS A 205 -0.16 3.77 -30.69
CA LYS A 205 0.64 4.23 -31.84
C LYS A 205 1.38 5.54 -31.57
N LYS A 206 0.77 6.48 -30.82
CA LYS A 206 1.45 7.72 -30.40
C LYS A 206 2.65 7.45 -29.49
N VAL A 207 2.48 6.57 -28.50
CA VAL A 207 3.55 6.16 -27.57
C VAL A 207 4.66 5.42 -28.32
N LYS A 208 4.29 4.48 -29.19
CA LYS A 208 5.21 3.72 -30.03
C LYS A 208 6.05 4.62 -30.94
N ALA A 209 5.43 5.60 -31.60
CA ALA A 209 6.13 6.53 -32.49
C ALA A 209 7.17 7.37 -31.73
N TYR A 210 6.81 7.88 -30.55
CA TYR A 210 7.72 8.56 -29.62
C TYR A 210 8.93 7.67 -29.28
N ALA A 211 8.66 6.46 -28.78
CA ALA A 211 9.68 5.53 -28.31
C ALA A 211 10.62 5.09 -29.45
N GLN A 212 10.10 4.76 -30.63
CA GLN A 212 10.90 4.29 -31.77
C GLN A 212 11.98 5.29 -32.20
N SER A 213 11.71 6.60 -32.13
CA SER A 213 12.69 7.64 -32.46
C SER A 213 13.90 7.63 -31.51
N ILE A 214 13.65 7.42 -30.21
CA ILE A 214 14.68 7.39 -29.17
C ILE A 214 15.42 6.05 -29.19
N ILE A 215 14.71 4.93 -29.33
CA ILE A 215 15.30 3.59 -29.46
C ILE A 215 16.25 3.54 -30.65
N LYS A 216 15.83 3.99 -31.83
CA LYS A 216 16.68 4.02 -33.02
C LYS A 216 17.97 4.80 -32.78
N MET A 217 17.88 5.94 -32.09
CA MET A 217 19.05 6.73 -31.73
C MET A 217 19.97 5.97 -30.77
N LEU A 218 19.45 5.44 -29.66
CA LEU A 218 20.24 4.68 -28.68
C LEU A 218 20.95 3.49 -29.34
N ARG A 219 20.24 2.72 -30.17
CA ARG A 219 20.82 1.59 -30.92
C ARG A 219 21.87 2.04 -31.94
N SER A 220 21.66 3.16 -32.64
CA SER A 220 22.65 3.70 -33.59
C SER A 220 23.95 4.16 -32.91
N MET A 221 23.87 4.52 -31.62
CA MET A 221 25.03 4.83 -30.78
C MET A 221 25.70 3.58 -30.19
N GLY A 222 25.21 2.38 -30.49
CA GLY A 222 25.76 1.11 -30.02
C GLY A 222 25.21 0.62 -28.68
N ASN A 223 24.20 1.27 -28.11
CA ASN A 223 23.62 0.87 -26.82
C ASN A 223 22.73 -0.35 -26.97
N GLN A 224 23.06 -1.43 -26.26
CA GLN A 224 22.33 -2.70 -26.23
C GLN A 224 21.49 -2.88 -24.96
N ASN A 225 21.39 -1.83 -24.14
CA ASN A 225 20.61 -1.77 -22.90
C ASN A 225 19.18 -2.26 -23.09
N ILE A 226 18.61 -2.83 -22.02
CA ILE A 226 17.17 -3.01 -21.94
C ILE A 226 16.51 -1.64 -22.00
N ILE A 227 15.41 -1.55 -22.74
CA ILE A 227 14.56 -0.36 -22.82
C ILE A 227 13.15 -0.76 -22.38
N ILE A 228 12.60 -0.04 -21.41
CA ILE A 228 11.22 -0.18 -20.96
C ILE A 228 10.39 0.94 -21.59
N VAL A 229 9.21 0.59 -22.13
CA VAL A 229 8.29 1.54 -22.74
C VAL A 229 6.92 1.43 -22.08
N GLY A 230 6.42 2.56 -21.58
CA GLY A 230 5.07 2.67 -21.03
C GLY A 230 3.97 2.47 -22.06
N SER A 231 2.73 2.42 -21.58
CA SER A 231 1.55 2.23 -22.44
C SER A 231 0.39 3.12 -21.96
N PRO A 232 -0.68 3.31 -22.76
CA PRO A 232 -1.82 4.13 -22.34
C PRO A 232 -2.44 3.72 -21.00
N ASN A 233 -3.23 4.63 -20.43
CA ASN A 233 -3.97 4.44 -19.18
C ASN A 233 -3.03 4.19 -17.99
N TRP A 234 -2.02 5.04 -17.81
CA TRP A 234 -1.02 4.94 -16.74
C TRP A 234 -0.25 3.62 -16.78
N SER A 235 0.22 3.25 -17.97
CA SER A 235 0.97 2.01 -18.20
C SER A 235 0.23 0.75 -17.75
N GLN A 236 -1.07 0.65 -18.07
CA GLN A 236 -1.90 -0.51 -17.74
C GLN A 236 -2.22 -1.39 -18.95
N ARG A 237 -1.64 -1.07 -20.13
CA ARG A 237 -2.01 -1.65 -21.43
C ARG A 237 -0.84 -2.27 -22.18
N PRO A 238 -0.05 -3.17 -21.56
CA PRO A 238 0.99 -3.90 -22.30
C PRO A 238 0.39 -4.82 -23.38
N ASP A 239 -0.90 -5.15 -23.27
CA ASP A 239 -1.63 -6.02 -24.20
C ASP A 239 -1.73 -5.44 -25.62
N PHE A 240 -1.59 -4.11 -25.78
CA PHE A 240 -1.49 -3.50 -27.11
C PHE A 240 -0.24 -3.94 -27.88
N ALA A 241 0.84 -4.27 -27.18
CA ALA A 241 2.06 -4.77 -27.80
C ALA A 241 1.93 -6.20 -28.37
N ILE A 242 0.84 -6.92 -28.08
CA ILE A 242 0.53 -8.19 -28.77
C ILE A 242 0.29 -7.93 -30.25
N GLN A 243 -0.49 -6.90 -30.56
CA GLN A 243 -0.91 -6.59 -31.93
C GLN A 243 0.13 -5.75 -32.67
N ASP A 244 0.77 -4.80 -31.99
CA ASP A 244 1.67 -3.85 -32.65
C ASP A 244 2.96 -3.60 -31.84
N PRO A 245 3.81 -4.62 -31.61
CA PRO A 245 5.03 -4.47 -30.83
C PRO A 245 6.05 -3.55 -31.49
N ILE A 246 6.92 -2.94 -30.70
CA ILE A 246 8.15 -2.31 -31.17
C ILE A 246 9.12 -3.40 -31.64
N ASN A 247 9.63 -3.27 -32.87
CA ASN A 247 10.61 -4.19 -33.45
C ASN A 247 12.04 -3.90 -32.94
N ASP A 248 12.30 -4.23 -31.68
CA ASP A 248 13.64 -4.23 -31.05
C ASP A 248 13.74 -5.43 -30.10
N LYS A 249 14.89 -6.10 -30.12
CA LYS A 249 15.08 -7.37 -29.38
C LYS A 249 15.19 -7.22 -27.86
N ASN A 250 15.44 -6.00 -27.36
CA ASN A 250 15.69 -5.71 -25.95
C ASN A 250 14.70 -4.66 -25.40
N VAL A 251 13.50 -4.57 -26.00
CA VAL A 251 12.39 -3.75 -25.48
C VAL A 251 11.46 -4.60 -24.61
N MET A 252 11.14 -4.08 -23.42
CA MET A 252 10.11 -4.57 -22.51
C MET A 252 9.00 -3.52 -22.36
N TYR A 253 7.82 -3.95 -21.93
CA TYR A 253 6.64 -3.08 -21.77
C TYR A 253 6.28 -2.98 -20.29
N SER A 254 6.03 -1.76 -19.81
CA SER A 254 5.71 -1.59 -18.40
C SER A 254 4.26 -1.95 -18.07
N VAL A 255 4.07 -2.41 -16.83
CA VAL A 255 2.78 -2.46 -16.14
C VAL A 255 2.90 -1.76 -14.82
N HIS A 256 2.01 -0.80 -14.54
CA HIS A 256 1.90 -0.20 -13.20
C HIS A 256 0.61 -0.62 -12.53
N PHE A 257 0.70 -0.94 -11.24
CA PHE A 257 -0.45 -1.28 -10.42
C PHE A 257 -0.27 -0.78 -8.98
N TYR A 258 -1.37 -0.66 -8.27
CA TYR A 258 -1.42 -0.22 -6.88
C TYR A 258 -2.40 -1.15 -6.18
N SER A 259 -1.96 -1.96 -5.23
CA SER A 259 -2.73 -3.12 -4.75
C SER A 259 -4.05 -2.73 -4.07
N GLY A 260 -4.18 -1.48 -3.62
CA GLY A 260 -5.45 -0.93 -3.16
C GLY A 260 -6.50 -0.75 -4.25
N THR A 261 -6.08 -0.37 -5.46
CA THR A 261 -6.98 -0.06 -6.59
C THR A 261 -7.09 -1.22 -7.58
N HIS A 262 -5.97 -1.88 -7.87
CA HIS A 262 -5.84 -2.87 -8.91
C HIS A 262 -5.70 -4.26 -8.28
N LYS A 263 -6.72 -5.10 -8.46
CA LYS A 263 -6.77 -6.46 -7.89
C LYS A 263 -6.24 -7.50 -8.89
N VAL A 264 -5.70 -8.60 -8.38
CA VAL A 264 -5.48 -9.82 -9.14
C VAL A 264 -6.80 -10.28 -9.75
N ASP A 265 -6.74 -10.85 -10.96
CA ASP A 265 -7.89 -11.15 -11.84
C ASP A 265 -8.71 -9.92 -12.28
N GLY A 266 -8.28 -8.71 -11.91
CA GLY A 266 -8.85 -7.44 -12.35
C GLY A 266 -8.29 -6.97 -13.70
N TYR A 267 -8.76 -5.80 -14.16
CA TYR A 267 -8.44 -5.23 -15.46
C TYR A 267 -6.93 -5.17 -15.78
N VAL A 268 -6.14 -4.58 -14.88
CA VAL A 268 -4.68 -4.41 -15.08
C VAL A 268 -3.97 -5.75 -15.06
N PHE A 269 -4.36 -6.64 -14.13
CA PHE A 269 -3.78 -7.97 -14.01
C PHE A 269 -4.01 -8.81 -15.26
N GLU A 270 -5.24 -8.83 -15.76
CA GLU A 270 -5.59 -9.60 -16.95
C GLU A 270 -4.93 -9.04 -18.22
N ASN A 271 -4.78 -7.72 -18.35
CA ASN A 271 -4.02 -7.13 -19.46
C ASN A 271 -2.54 -7.56 -19.41
N MET A 272 -1.92 -7.49 -18.24
CA MET A 272 -0.55 -7.94 -18.01
C MET A 272 -0.37 -9.42 -18.34
N LYS A 273 -1.20 -10.27 -17.74
CA LYS A 273 -1.19 -11.72 -17.91
C LYS A 273 -1.37 -12.09 -19.38
N LYS A 274 -2.37 -11.53 -20.04
CA LYS A 274 -2.61 -11.75 -21.48
C LYS A 274 -1.41 -11.36 -22.33
N ALA A 275 -0.79 -10.21 -22.06
CA ALA A 275 0.41 -9.77 -22.79
C ALA A 275 1.57 -10.77 -22.59
N PHE A 276 1.86 -11.12 -21.35
CA PHE A 276 2.93 -12.05 -21.01
C PHE A 276 2.72 -13.44 -21.63
N GLU A 277 1.50 -13.98 -21.55
CA GLU A 277 1.13 -15.28 -22.13
C GLU A 277 1.20 -15.29 -23.66
N ASN A 278 1.10 -14.13 -24.31
CA ASN A 278 1.25 -13.97 -25.76
C ASN A 278 2.66 -13.49 -26.18
N GLY A 279 3.68 -13.73 -25.35
CA GLY A 279 5.08 -13.51 -25.72
C GLY A 279 5.55 -12.05 -25.71
N VAL A 280 4.82 -11.18 -25.00
CA VAL A 280 5.25 -9.80 -24.71
C VAL A 280 6.12 -9.81 -23.44
N PRO A 281 7.35 -9.29 -23.47
CA PRO A 281 8.21 -9.20 -22.28
C PRO A 281 7.74 -8.06 -21.37
N ILE A 282 7.38 -8.40 -20.13
CA ILE A 282 6.79 -7.47 -19.16
C ILE A 282 7.81 -7.10 -18.08
N PHE A 283 7.77 -5.83 -17.65
CA PHE A 283 8.49 -5.33 -16.48
C PHE A 283 7.55 -4.46 -15.65
N VAL A 284 7.39 -4.69 -14.34
CA VAL A 284 6.63 -3.78 -13.48
C VAL A 284 7.56 -2.67 -12.99
N SER A 285 7.69 -1.57 -13.74
CA SER A 285 8.63 -0.49 -13.38
C SER A 285 8.12 0.38 -12.23
N GLU A 286 6.84 0.29 -11.90
CA GLU A 286 6.25 0.94 -10.74
C GLU A 286 5.09 0.12 -10.17
N TRP A 287 5.07 -0.05 -8.84
CA TRP A 287 3.86 -0.50 -8.15
C TRP A 287 3.81 -0.01 -6.71
N GLY A 288 2.63 0.18 -6.13
CA GLY A 288 2.45 0.62 -4.74
C GLY A 288 1.56 -0.30 -3.90
N THR A 289 1.74 -0.27 -2.58
CA THR A 289 0.88 -0.98 -1.61
C THR A 289 -0.41 -0.22 -1.28
N SER A 290 -0.56 1.01 -1.78
CA SER A 290 -1.67 1.91 -1.50
C SER A 290 -2.78 1.84 -2.56
N LEU A 291 -3.76 2.77 -2.52
CA LEU A 291 -4.53 3.13 -3.71
C LEU A 291 -3.63 3.82 -4.74
N ALA A 292 -4.11 3.95 -5.99
CA ALA A 292 -3.41 4.62 -7.08
C ALA A 292 -3.15 6.12 -6.85
N SER A 293 -3.76 6.73 -5.83
CA SER A 293 -3.42 8.08 -5.38
C SER A 293 -2.07 8.18 -4.67
N GLY A 294 -1.42 7.05 -4.36
CA GLY A 294 -0.25 6.96 -3.48
C GLY A 294 -0.59 6.83 -1.99
N ASP A 295 -1.87 6.89 -1.62
CA ASP A 295 -2.34 6.87 -0.24
C ASP A 295 -3.56 5.95 -0.01
N GLY A 296 -3.88 5.66 1.26
CA GLY A 296 -4.88 4.68 1.67
C GLY A 296 -4.33 3.25 1.69
N GLY A 297 -4.72 2.47 2.69
CA GLY A 297 -4.16 1.13 2.96
C GLY A 297 -3.12 1.14 4.10
N PRO A 298 -2.02 0.36 4.01
CA PRO A 298 -1.59 -0.43 2.85
C PRO A 298 -2.39 -1.73 2.68
N TYR A 299 -2.49 -2.21 1.44
CA TYR A 299 -3.26 -3.39 1.04
C TYR A 299 -2.33 -4.57 0.79
N LEU A 300 -1.79 -5.13 1.87
CA LEU A 300 -0.70 -6.12 1.84
C LEU A 300 -1.17 -7.50 1.38
N ASP A 301 -2.35 -7.97 1.80
CA ASP A 301 -2.90 -9.26 1.35
C ASP A 301 -3.09 -9.30 -0.17
N GLU A 302 -3.48 -8.17 -0.76
CA GLU A 302 -3.59 -8.06 -2.22
C GLU A 302 -2.22 -7.96 -2.88
N ALA A 303 -1.26 -7.29 -2.23
CA ALA A 303 0.12 -7.25 -2.71
C ALA A 303 0.77 -8.65 -2.71
N ASP A 304 0.47 -9.51 -1.74
CA ASP A 304 0.95 -10.90 -1.71
C ASP A 304 0.52 -11.66 -2.97
N LYS A 305 -0.76 -11.57 -3.36
CA LYS A 305 -1.28 -12.22 -4.58
C LYS A 305 -0.57 -11.72 -5.84
N TRP A 306 -0.38 -10.40 -5.96
CA TRP A 306 0.34 -9.81 -7.09
C TRP A 306 1.77 -10.30 -7.14
N LEU A 307 2.52 -10.15 -6.05
CA LEU A 307 3.94 -10.51 -5.99
C LEU A 307 4.17 -12.01 -6.15
N GLU A 308 3.25 -12.87 -5.66
CA GLU A 308 3.28 -14.31 -5.90
C GLU A 308 3.25 -14.58 -7.41
N TYR A 309 2.31 -13.98 -8.14
CA TYR A 309 2.23 -14.16 -9.58
C TYR A 309 3.47 -13.63 -10.30
N LEU A 310 3.95 -12.43 -9.94
CA LEU A 310 5.15 -11.84 -10.55
C LEU A 310 6.38 -12.72 -10.31
N ASN A 311 6.57 -13.22 -9.10
CA ASN A 311 7.70 -14.05 -8.72
C ASN A 311 7.64 -15.43 -9.38
N ALA A 312 6.47 -16.08 -9.40
CA ALA A 312 6.28 -17.36 -10.08
C ALA A 312 6.57 -17.27 -11.60
N ASN A 313 6.37 -16.10 -12.19
CA ASN A 313 6.60 -15.83 -13.61
C ASN A 313 7.90 -15.06 -13.91
N TYR A 314 8.75 -14.83 -12.91
CA TYR A 314 10.02 -14.08 -13.04
C TYR A 314 9.85 -12.68 -13.67
N ILE A 315 8.71 -12.03 -13.45
CA ILE A 315 8.46 -10.66 -13.88
C ILE A 315 9.14 -9.74 -12.87
N SER A 316 10.11 -8.94 -13.34
CA SER A 316 10.80 -7.95 -12.52
C SER A 316 9.86 -6.86 -12.03
N TRP A 317 10.12 -6.33 -10.84
CA TRP A 317 9.28 -5.30 -10.24
C TRP A 317 10.07 -4.26 -9.44
N VAL A 318 9.54 -3.03 -9.38
CA VAL A 318 10.11 -1.92 -8.63
C VAL A 318 8.99 -1.18 -7.87
N ASN A 319 9.11 -1.06 -6.56
CA ASN A 319 8.08 -0.46 -5.70
C ASN A 319 8.21 1.07 -5.58
N TRP A 320 7.06 1.76 -5.52
CA TRP A 320 6.91 3.18 -5.21
C TRP A 320 6.56 3.37 -3.71
N SER A 321 7.28 4.19 -2.92
CA SER A 321 8.52 4.94 -3.26
C SER A 321 9.46 5.17 -2.07
N LEU A 322 10.73 5.45 -2.37
CA LEU A 322 11.73 5.95 -1.42
C LEU A 322 11.48 7.44 -1.10
N SER A 323 10.48 7.69 -0.27
CA SER A 323 10.21 9.01 0.31
C SER A 323 9.78 8.86 1.77
N ASN A 324 9.83 9.97 2.50
CA ASN A 324 9.24 10.15 3.82
C ASN A 324 8.02 11.09 3.75
N LYS A 325 7.34 11.11 2.59
CA LYS A 325 6.09 11.83 2.40
C LYS A 325 5.02 11.20 3.28
N ASN A 326 4.12 12.03 3.83
CA ASN A 326 3.00 11.53 4.61
C ASN A 326 1.91 10.94 3.70
N GLU A 327 2.21 9.78 3.11
CA GLU A 327 1.32 8.96 2.29
C GLU A 327 1.67 7.49 2.46
N THR A 328 0.68 6.62 2.32
CA THR A 328 0.81 5.19 2.63
C THR A 328 1.90 4.47 1.82
N SER A 329 2.09 4.83 0.55
CA SER A 329 3.08 4.17 -0.32
C SER A 329 4.54 4.51 0.01
N ALA A 330 4.79 5.61 0.72
CA ALA A 330 6.13 6.05 1.10
C ALA A 330 6.81 5.00 1.99
N ALA A 331 8.05 4.62 1.67
CA ALA A 331 8.78 3.56 2.36
C ALA A 331 9.25 3.96 3.77
N PHE A 332 9.39 5.25 4.04
CA PHE A 332 9.94 5.76 5.28
C PHE A 332 8.88 6.48 6.12
N VAL A 333 9.04 6.43 7.45
CA VAL A 333 8.12 7.09 8.37
C VAL A 333 8.12 8.60 8.12
N PRO A 334 6.94 9.23 7.94
CA PRO A 334 6.85 10.64 7.62
C PRO A 334 6.96 11.53 8.86
N TYR A 335 7.10 12.84 8.67
CA TYR A 335 6.87 13.77 9.76
C TYR A 335 5.38 13.84 10.08
N ILE A 336 5.01 13.59 11.34
CA ILE A 336 3.66 13.84 11.84
C ILE A 336 3.77 14.69 13.11
N SER A 337 3.26 15.93 13.03
CA SER A 337 3.36 16.89 14.11
C SER A 337 2.78 16.33 15.41
N GLY A 338 3.59 16.34 16.47
CA GLY A 338 3.22 15.84 17.79
C GLY A 338 3.36 14.33 17.98
N MET A 339 3.79 13.58 16.95
CA MET A 339 3.98 12.12 17.03
C MET A 339 5.44 11.72 16.89
N HIS A 340 6.01 11.89 15.70
CA HIS A 340 7.37 11.49 15.36
C HIS A 340 7.91 12.38 14.24
N ASP A 341 9.23 12.52 14.20
CA ASP A 341 9.93 13.18 13.10
C ASP A 341 9.93 12.30 11.85
N ALA A 342 10.21 12.90 10.69
CA ALA A 342 10.41 12.12 9.46
C ALA A 342 11.73 11.36 9.56
N THR A 343 11.73 10.12 9.10
CA THR A 343 12.96 9.36 8.88
C THR A 343 13.84 10.08 7.87
N SER A 344 15.13 10.18 8.19
CA SER A 344 16.13 10.72 7.26
C SER A 344 16.28 9.80 6.06
N LEU A 345 16.35 10.39 4.86
CA LEU A 345 16.65 9.63 3.62
C LEU A 345 18.14 9.28 3.50
N ASP A 346 18.99 9.81 4.37
CA ASP A 346 20.35 9.32 4.62
C ASP A 346 20.34 8.55 5.96
N PRO A 347 20.55 7.22 5.96
CA PRO A 347 20.56 6.44 7.20
C PRO A 347 21.79 6.72 8.08
N GLY A 348 22.84 7.35 7.53
CA GLY A 348 24.09 7.58 8.24
C GLY A 348 25.08 6.41 8.15
N ASP A 349 26.06 6.40 9.04
CA ASP A 349 27.26 5.54 8.93
C ASP A 349 27.00 4.04 9.17
N ASP A 350 25.87 3.69 9.79
CA ASP A 350 25.39 2.31 9.94
C ASP A 350 24.81 1.75 8.64
N LYS A 351 24.43 2.63 7.70
CA LYS A 351 23.96 2.30 6.35
C LYS A 351 22.78 1.33 6.38
N MET A 352 21.89 1.56 7.33
CA MET A 352 20.69 0.78 7.54
C MET A 352 19.67 1.66 8.24
N TRP A 353 18.41 1.57 7.85
CA TRP A 353 17.32 2.13 8.63
C TRP A 353 16.82 1.07 9.61
N ASP A 354 16.57 1.44 10.87
CA ASP A 354 15.86 0.58 11.79
C ASP A 354 14.47 0.28 11.21
N ILE A 355 13.93 -0.92 11.47
CA ILE A 355 12.61 -1.30 10.96
C ILE A 355 11.51 -0.31 11.39
N LYS A 356 11.66 0.34 12.55
CA LYS A 356 10.74 1.38 13.03
C LYS A 356 10.81 2.69 12.23
N GLU A 357 11.91 2.93 11.53
CA GLU A 357 12.08 4.07 10.62
C GLU A 357 11.46 3.78 9.23
N LEU A 358 11.14 2.53 8.94
CA LEU A 358 10.38 2.15 7.76
C LEU A 358 8.89 2.33 8.06
N SER A 359 8.12 2.79 7.08
CA SER A 359 6.66 2.68 7.13
C SER A 359 6.23 1.22 7.07
N ILE A 360 4.94 0.94 7.29
CA ILE A 360 4.39 -0.41 7.08
C ILE A 360 4.66 -0.89 5.64
N SER A 361 4.51 -0.01 4.66
CA SER A 361 4.82 -0.30 3.26
C SER A 361 6.30 -0.64 3.07
N GLY A 362 7.21 0.21 3.58
CA GLY A 362 8.65 0.00 3.42
C GLY A 362 9.15 -1.28 4.09
N GLU A 363 8.67 -1.59 5.29
CA GLU A 363 9.00 -2.82 6.00
C GLU A 363 8.54 -4.07 5.21
N TYR A 364 7.30 -4.07 4.75
CA TYR A 364 6.74 -5.15 3.94
C TYR A 364 7.53 -5.35 2.64
N VAL A 365 7.76 -4.27 1.89
CA VAL A 365 8.46 -4.33 0.60
C VAL A 365 9.90 -4.79 0.78
N ARG A 366 10.61 -4.32 1.83
CA ARG A 366 11.95 -4.82 2.17
C ARG A 366 11.94 -6.34 2.35
N ALA A 367 10.98 -6.90 3.10
CA ALA A 367 10.87 -8.36 3.27
C ALA A 367 10.66 -9.09 1.93
N ARG A 368 9.82 -8.53 1.05
CA ARG A 368 9.51 -9.10 -0.28
C ARG A 368 10.67 -8.99 -1.28
N ILE A 369 11.49 -7.93 -1.20
CA ILE A 369 12.73 -7.82 -2.00
C ILE A 369 13.70 -8.93 -1.58
N LYS A 370 13.95 -9.06 -0.27
CA LYS A 370 14.83 -10.08 0.32
C LYS A 370 14.32 -11.51 0.10
N GLY A 371 13.01 -11.68 -0.09
CA GLY A 371 12.39 -13.01 -0.19
C GLY A 371 12.37 -13.74 1.15
N VAL A 372 12.09 -13.02 2.24
CA VAL A 372 11.99 -13.59 3.60
C VAL A 372 10.55 -13.50 4.10
N THR A 373 10.24 -14.25 5.15
CA THR A 373 8.96 -14.15 5.86
C THR A 373 8.70 -12.71 6.30
N TYR A 374 7.47 -12.24 6.12
CA TYR A 374 7.05 -10.95 6.64
C TYR A 374 6.57 -11.08 8.09
N GLU A 375 7.38 -10.56 9.01
CA GLU A 375 7.09 -10.52 10.45
C GLU A 375 7.03 -9.06 10.92
N PRO A 376 5.88 -8.37 10.81
CA PRO A 376 5.80 -6.94 11.10
C PRO A 376 6.11 -6.62 12.56
N VAL A 377 6.91 -5.59 12.79
CA VAL A 377 7.13 -5.06 14.14
C VAL A 377 5.85 -4.46 14.70
N ARG A 378 5.68 -4.59 16.01
CA ARG A 378 4.61 -3.88 16.72
C ARG A 378 4.91 -2.38 16.74
N ARG A 379 3.99 -1.58 16.19
CA ARG A 379 4.12 -0.12 16.02
C ARG A 379 3.37 0.69 17.08
N ASP A 380 2.83 0.04 18.10
CA ASP A 380 2.04 0.66 19.17
C ASP A 380 2.85 1.15 20.37
N ILE A 381 4.15 0.85 20.44
CA ILE A 381 5.01 1.26 21.54
C ILE A 381 5.72 2.57 21.19
N GLY A 382 5.17 3.69 21.66
CA GLY A 382 5.82 5.01 21.64
C GLY A 382 5.09 6.11 20.86
N MET A 383 3.92 5.84 20.29
CA MET A 383 3.16 6.86 19.57
C MET A 383 2.47 7.81 20.56
N LYS A 384 2.90 9.08 20.58
CA LYS A 384 2.25 10.11 21.38
C LYS A 384 0.97 10.57 20.71
N CYS A 385 -0.10 10.75 21.50
CA CYS A 385 -1.33 11.36 21.02
C CYS A 385 -1.03 12.76 20.45
N PRO A 386 -1.42 13.06 19.20
CA PRO A 386 -1.14 14.36 18.58
C PRO A 386 -2.07 15.45 19.15
N PHE A 387 -3.10 15.03 19.89
CA PHE A 387 -4.16 15.88 20.41
C PHE A 387 -3.83 16.33 21.83
N LYS A 388 -3.59 17.62 22.00
CA LYS A 388 -3.22 18.23 23.29
C LYS A 388 -4.35 18.18 24.32
N ASP A 389 -5.58 17.99 23.86
CA ASP A 389 -6.79 17.86 24.67
C ASP A 389 -7.16 16.40 24.98
N VAL A 390 -6.29 15.45 24.64
CA VAL A 390 -6.38 14.04 25.04
C VAL A 390 -5.04 13.66 25.69
N SER A 391 -4.90 13.97 26.97
CA SER A 391 -3.73 13.64 27.78
C SER A 391 -3.66 12.15 28.13
N GLU A 392 -2.50 11.65 28.54
CA GLU A 392 -2.27 10.22 28.86
C GLU A 392 -3.16 9.68 30.00
N ASP A 393 -3.63 10.56 30.89
CA ASP A 393 -4.57 10.27 31.96
C ASP A 393 -6.05 10.33 31.53
N ASN A 394 -6.34 10.75 30.29
CA ASN A 394 -7.69 10.74 29.73
C ASN A 394 -8.12 9.29 29.45
N ILE A 395 -9.32 8.91 29.89
CA ILE A 395 -9.87 7.56 29.72
C ILE A 395 -10.01 7.12 28.25
N PHE A 396 -10.05 8.05 27.31
CA PHE A 396 -10.13 7.77 25.88
C PHE A 396 -8.75 7.72 25.19
N TYR A 397 -7.66 7.98 25.92
CA TYR A 397 -6.33 8.15 25.35
C TYR A 397 -5.92 6.97 24.48
N GLU A 398 -5.98 5.75 25.04
CA GLU A 398 -5.58 4.54 24.32
C GLU A 398 -6.39 4.36 23.03
N HIS A 399 -7.72 4.48 23.13
CA HIS A 399 -8.62 4.30 21.99
C HIS A 399 -8.37 5.33 20.89
N VAL A 400 -8.18 6.59 21.28
CA VAL A 400 -7.91 7.68 20.35
C VAL A 400 -6.56 7.49 19.66
N VAL A 401 -5.51 7.15 20.41
CA VAL A 401 -4.16 6.90 19.86
C VAL A 401 -4.20 5.72 18.88
N LYS A 402 -4.78 4.59 19.27
CA LYS A 402 -4.83 3.37 18.45
C LYS A 402 -5.63 3.58 17.16
N LEU A 403 -6.77 4.25 17.24
CA LEU A 403 -7.58 4.55 16.04
C LEU A 403 -6.95 5.65 15.18
N TYR A 404 -6.20 6.58 15.77
CA TYR A 404 -5.43 7.55 15.00
C TYR A 404 -4.31 6.86 14.21
N SER A 405 -3.56 5.91 14.81
CA SER A 405 -2.51 5.17 14.08
C SER A 405 -3.03 4.43 12.85
N LYS A 406 -4.31 4.06 12.86
CA LYS A 406 -4.97 3.38 11.74
C LYS A 406 -5.60 4.35 10.74
N GLY A 407 -5.42 5.65 10.92
CA GLY A 407 -6.04 6.68 10.08
C GLY A 407 -7.57 6.77 10.22
N ILE A 408 -8.18 6.07 11.18
CA ILE A 408 -9.64 6.04 11.39
C ILE A 408 -10.08 7.33 12.06
N ILE A 409 -9.40 7.72 13.14
CA ILE A 409 -9.62 8.99 13.82
C ILE A 409 -8.80 10.10 13.17
N LYS A 410 -9.47 11.23 12.91
CA LYS A 410 -8.85 12.52 12.62
C LYS A 410 -9.33 13.55 13.65
N GLY A 411 -8.45 14.49 14.00
CA GLY A 411 -8.77 15.59 14.90
C GLY A 411 -9.67 16.63 14.23
N THR A 412 -10.29 17.49 15.04
CA THR A 412 -10.94 18.72 14.56
C THR A 412 -9.92 19.77 14.11
N SER A 413 -8.68 19.62 14.55
CA SER A 413 -7.50 20.30 14.03
C SER A 413 -6.30 19.36 14.13
N SER A 414 -5.12 19.81 13.72
CA SER A 414 -3.87 19.07 13.89
C SER A 414 -3.51 18.77 15.36
N SER A 415 -4.08 19.48 16.33
CA SER A 415 -3.73 19.35 17.75
C SER A 415 -4.92 19.20 18.70
N LYS A 416 -6.14 19.08 18.18
CA LYS A 416 -7.35 18.91 18.99
C LYS A 416 -8.25 17.79 18.49
N TYR A 417 -8.71 16.94 19.39
CA TYR A 417 -9.71 15.91 19.13
C TYR A 417 -11.11 16.28 19.63
N LEU A 418 -11.20 17.06 20.73
CA LEU A 418 -12.42 17.40 21.46
C LEU A 418 -13.19 16.15 21.95
N PRO A 419 -12.61 15.33 22.86
CA PRO A 419 -13.23 14.07 23.29
C PRO A 419 -14.61 14.24 23.92
N ASP A 420 -14.86 15.35 24.61
CA ASP A 420 -16.14 15.62 25.30
C ASP A 420 -17.21 16.26 24.40
N LYS A 421 -16.85 16.65 23.17
CA LYS A 421 -17.83 17.19 22.21
C LYS A 421 -18.71 16.05 21.71
N ASN A 422 -20.01 16.28 21.67
CA ASN A 422 -20.95 15.36 21.05
C ASN A 422 -20.64 15.12 19.57
N ILE A 423 -20.61 13.84 19.17
CA ILE A 423 -20.31 13.46 17.80
C ILE A 423 -21.49 13.73 16.88
N THR A 424 -21.21 14.28 15.70
CA THR A 424 -22.24 14.50 14.68
C THR A 424 -22.42 13.26 13.81
N ARG A 425 -23.56 13.19 13.11
CA ARG A 425 -23.88 12.13 12.16
C ARG A 425 -22.84 12.02 11.04
N ALA A 426 -22.34 13.14 10.52
CA ALA A 426 -21.26 13.14 9.52
C ALA A 426 -19.92 12.66 10.09
N GLU A 427 -19.58 13.06 11.32
CA GLU A 427 -18.36 12.60 12.00
C GLU A 427 -18.39 11.08 12.25
N PHE A 428 -19.52 10.53 12.70
CA PHE A 428 -19.64 9.09 12.91
C PHE A 428 -19.67 8.30 11.59
N ALA A 429 -20.30 8.84 10.54
CA ALA A 429 -20.23 8.26 9.19
C ALA A 429 -18.79 8.17 8.68
N ALA A 430 -17.97 9.18 8.93
CA ALA A 430 -16.55 9.17 8.58
C ALA A 430 -15.76 8.09 9.33
N LEU A 431 -16.08 7.82 10.60
CA LEU A 431 -15.48 6.71 11.33
C LEU A 431 -15.87 5.36 10.70
N CYS A 432 -17.14 5.17 10.37
CA CYS A 432 -17.63 3.92 9.78
C CYS A 432 -17.01 3.66 8.40
N VAL A 433 -16.97 4.68 7.52
CA VAL A 433 -16.39 4.57 6.17
C VAL A 433 -14.91 4.19 6.24
N ARG A 434 -14.14 4.78 7.16
CA ARG A 434 -12.72 4.46 7.34
C ARG A 434 -12.51 3.11 7.99
N ALA A 435 -13.31 2.76 9.00
CA ALA A 435 -13.20 1.46 9.67
C ALA A 435 -13.52 0.29 8.74
N LEU A 436 -14.48 0.46 7.83
CA LEU A 436 -14.84 -0.51 6.79
C LEU A 436 -13.97 -0.42 5.54
N ASN A 437 -13.06 0.57 5.48
CA ASN A 437 -12.19 0.84 4.36
C ASN A 437 -12.95 0.92 3.01
N LEU A 438 -14.05 1.68 2.99
CA LEU A 438 -14.89 1.83 1.80
C LEU A 438 -14.24 2.80 0.79
N GLU A 439 -14.38 2.48 -0.49
CA GLU A 439 -13.95 3.36 -1.59
C GLU A 439 -14.78 4.65 -1.57
N ILE A 440 -14.10 5.81 -1.63
CA ILE A 440 -14.76 7.11 -1.58
C ILE A 440 -15.40 7.41 -2.93
N GLU A 441 -16.72 7.52 -2.93
CA GLU A 441 -17.51 7.95 -4.07
C GLU A 441 -17.66 9.47 -4.07
N LYS A 442 -17.45 10.10 -5.23
CA LYS A 442 -17.68 11.53 -5.44
C LYS A 442 -19.15 11.87 -5.21
N TYR A 443 -19.41 12.88 -4.38
CA TYR A 443 -20.76 13.34 -4.11
C TYR A 443 -21.45 13.90 -5.37
N ASP A 444 -22.68 13.44 -5.61
CA ASP A 444 -23.45 13.73 -6.81
C ASP A 444 -24.54 14.80 -6.62
N GLY A 445 -24.67 15.37 -5.41
CA GLY A 445 -25.74 16.31 -5.08
C GLY A 445 -27.01 15.67 -4.48
N SER A 446 -26.96 14.40 -4.06
CA SER A 446 -28.11 13.66 -3.50
C SER A 446 -28.78 14.28 -2.27
N PHE A 447 -28.13 15.18 -1.53
CA PHE A 447 -28.66 15.78 -0.31
C PHE A 447 -28.78 17.31 -0.39
N SER A 448 -29.99 17.82 -0.14
CA SER A 448 -30.26 19.26 -0.16
C SER A 448 -29.54 20.05 0.94
N ASP A 449 -29.10 19.39 2.01
CA ASP A 449 -28.39 20.00 3.14
C ASP A 449 -26.88 19.68 3.20
N VAL A 450 -26.32 19.12 2.13
CA VAL A 450 -24.88 18.88 1.97
C VAL A 450 -24.36 19.65 0.75
N LYS A 451 -23.38 20.53 0.97
CA LYS A 451 -22.68 21.24 -0.10
C LYS A 451 -21.49 20.41 -0.59
N SER A 452 -21.23 20.42 -1.89
CA SER A 452 -20.17 19.62 -2.51
C SER A 452 -18.76 19.95 -2.03
N ASP A 453 -18.53 21.17 -1.57
CA ASP A 453 -17.24 21.67 -1.07
C ASP A 453 -16.98 21.39 0.43
N THR A 454 -17.91 20.73 1.13
CA THR A 454 -17.72 20.38 2.54
C THR A 454 -16.83 19.15 2.70
N TRP A 455 -16.04 19.10 3.79
CA TRP A 455 -15.09 17.99 4.04
C TRP A 455 -15.75 16.61 4.11
N TYR A 456 -17.04 16.56 4.43
CA TYR A 456 -17.80 15.32 4.61
C TYR A 456 -18.63 14.93 3.39
N SER A 457 -18.73 15.74 2.34
CA SER A 457 -19.67 15.52 1.22
C SER A 457 -19.53 14.14 0.59
N ASP A 458 -18.32 13.79 0.14
CA ASP A 458 -18.01 12.50 -0.47
C ASP A 458 -18.17 11.34 0.54
N VAL A 459 -17.82 11.57 1.81
CA VAL A 459 -17.85 10.54 2.87
C VAL A 459 -19.28 10.18 3.28
N VAL A 460 -20.16 11.17 3.49
CA VAL A 460 -21.56 10.90 3.86
C VAL A 460 -22.32 10.27 2.69
N TYR A 461 -21.98 10.66 1.46
CA TYR A 461 -22.51 10.03 0.26
C TYR A 461 -22.06 8.57 0.14
N THR A 462 -20.78 8.29 0.35
CA THR A 462 -20.22 6.93 0.39
C THR A 462 -20.93 6.09 1.45
N ALA A 463 -21.12 6.63 2.66
CA ALA A 463 -21.80 5.94 3.74
C ALA A 463 -23.27 5.61 3.40
N TYR A 464 -23.97 6.54 2.74
CA TYR A 464 -25.34 6.34 2.24
C TYR A 464 -25.41 5.27 1.14
N LYS A 465 -24.54 5.34 0.14
CA LYS A 465 -24.47 4.39 -0.98
C LYS A 465 -24.19 2.97 -0.52
N ASN A 466 -23.42 2.83 0.55
CA ASN A 466 -23.12 1.55 1.18
C ASN A 466 -24.21 1.11 2.18
N GLY A 467 -25.32 1.83 2.31
CA GLY A 467 -26.44 1.45 3.16
C GLY A 467 -26.17 1.55 4.66
N LEU A 468 -25.13 2.29 5.08
CA LEU A 468 -24.83 2.51 6.50
C LEU A 468 -25.75 3.59 7.07
N PHE A 469 -26.03 4.65 6.31
CA PHE A 469 -26.85 5.77 6.76
C PHE A 469 -27.99 6.01 5.79
N GLY A 470 -29.20 6.25 6.31
CA GLY A 470 -30.35 6.69 5.51
C GLY A 470 -30.44 8.22 5.39
N GLN A 471 -31.37 8.66 4.53
CA GLN A 471 -31.80 10.05 4.37
C GLN A 471 -33.28 10.22 4.70
N GLU A 472 -33.69 11.43 5.08
CA GLU A 472 -35.10 11.80 5.24
C GLU A 472 -35.41 13.03 4.38
N LYS A 473 -36.41 12.93 3.49
CA LYS A 473 -36.86 14.04 2.62
C LYS A 473 -35.69 14.73 1.88
N ASN A 474 -34.80 13.95 1.27
CA ASN A 474 -33.60 14.40 0.55
C ASN A 474 -32.60 15.18 1.42
N ARG A 475 -32.49 14.83 2.71
CA ARG A 475 -31.57 15.43 3.68
C ARG A 475 -30.81 14.37 4.45
N PHE A 476 -29.53 14.61 4.69
CA PHE A 476 -28.66 13.73 5.47
C PHE A 476 -28.60 14.13 6.95
N PHE A 477 -28.79 15.41 7.28
CA PHE A 477 -28.61 16.00 8.61
C PHE A 477 -27.19 15.81 9.18
N PRO A 478 -26.14 16.29 8.47
CA PRO A 478 -24.74 16.01 8.81
C PRO A 478 -24.34 16.48 10.23
N GLU A 479 -24.90 17.60 10.68
CA GLU A 479 -24.59 18.21 11.98
C GLU A 479 -25.46 17.70 13.14
N ARG A 480 -26.41 16.79 12.87
CA ARG A 480 -27.27 16.22 13.92
C ARG A 480 -26.42 15.39 14.87
N ILE A 481 -26.61 15.57 16.17
CA ILE A 481 -25.95 14.77 17.20
C ILE A 481 -26.51 13.34 17.20
N MET A 482 -25.60 12.37 17.32
CA MET A 482 -25.96 10.96 17.40
C MET A 482 -26.49 10.58 18.78
N LYS A 483 -27.64 9.89 18.81
CA LYS A 483 -28.13 9.21 20.02
C LYS A 483 -27.39 7.90 20.25
N ARG A 484 -27.40 7.43 21.49
CA ARG A 484 -26.72 6.18 21.90
C ARG A 484 -27.32 4.95 21.22
N GLU A 485 -28.64 4.87 21.09
CA GLU A 485 -29.32 3.75 20.40
C GLU A 485 -29.02 3.70 18.89
N GLU A 486 -28.99 4.87 18.23
CA GLU A 486 -28.65 4.96 16.80
C GLU A 486 -27.19 4.57 16.55
N THR A 487 -26.30 4.93 17.48
CA THR A 487 -24.88 4.59 17.44
C THR A 487 -24.68 3.08 17.61
N ALA A 488 -25.44 2.44 18.52
CA ALA A 488 -25.40 0.99 18.70
C ALA A 488 -25.81 0.23 17.44
N ALA A 489 -26.88 0.67 16.77
CA ALA A 489 -27.33 0.07 15.52
C ALA A 489 -26.25 0.10 14.43
N LEU A 490 -25.59 1.24 14.26
CA LEU A 490 -24.52 1.40 13.29
C LEU A 490 -23.24 0.63 13.70
N ALA A 491 -22.92 0.60 14.98
CA ALA A 491 -21.79 -0.17 15.51
C ALA A 491 -21.92 -1.66 15.19
N ILE A 492 -23.12 -2.22 15.38
CA ILE A 492 -23.43 -3.60 15.02
C ILE A 492 -23.34 -3.84 13.53
N GLU A 493 -23.84 -2.92 12.70
CA GLU A 493 -23.74 -3.04 11.25
C GLU A 493 -22.27 -3.02 10.78
N VAL A 494 -21.42 -2.15 11.35
CA VAL A 494 -19.98 -2.13 11.06
C VAL A 494 -19.33 -3.45 11.50
N TYR A 495 -19.59 -3.90 12.72
CA TYR A 495 -19.04 -5.16 13.24
C TYR A 495 -19.45 -6.36 12.36
N LYS A 496 -20.72 -6.43 11.96
CA LYS A 496 -21.25 -7.46 11.06
C LYS A 496 -20.53 -7.49 9.72
N ARG A 497 -20.24 -6.33 9.14
CA ARG A 497 -19.52 -6.24 7.86
C ARG A 497 -18.06 -6.65 7.98
N LEU A 498 -17.41 -6.37 9.10
CA LEU A 498 -16.02 -6.77 9.35
C LEU A 498 -15.87 -8.27 9.59
N THR A 499 -16.89 -8.92 10.18
CA THR A 499 -16.84 -10.33 10.60
C THR A 499 -17.61 -11.28 9.69
N GLY A 500 -18.53 -10.77 8.88
CA GLY A 500 -19.41 -11.53 7.99
C GLY A 500 -20.64 -12.16 8.68
N LYS A 501 -20.64 -12.30 10.01
CA LYS A 501 -21.75 -12.87 10.77
C LYS A 501 -21.73 -12.45 12.24
N ILE A 502 -22.89 -12.50 12.90
CA ILE A 502 -23.03 -12.33 14.35
C ILE A 502 -23.71 -13.58 14.88
N GLU A 503 -23.02 -14.35 15.70
CA GLU A 503 -23.52 -15.60 16.31
C GLU A 503 -23.47 -15.45 17.83
N VAL A 504 -24.39 -14.65 18.38
CA VAL A 504 -24.42 -14.34 19.79
C VAL A 504 -25.87 -14.38 20.29
N ASP A 505 -26.08 -15.06 21.41
CA ASP A 505 -27.37 -15.15 22.10
C ASP A 505 -27.57 -13.92 23.00
N THR A 506 -28.75 -13.30 22.88
CA THR A 506 -29.16 -12.09 23.60
C THR A 506 -30.28 -12.33 24.62
N ASP A 507 -30.77 -13.57 24.77
CA ASP A 507 -31.94 -13.89 25.59
C ASP A 507 -31.75 -13.57 27.09
N ASP A 508 -30.51 -13.67 27.58
CA ASP A 508 -30.17 -13.41 28.98
C ASP A 508 -29.82 -11.93 29.27
N ILE A 509 -29.77 -11.07 28.25
CA ILE A 509 -29.45 -9.65 28.45
C ILE A 509 -30.66 -8.89 29.00
N GLN A 510 -30.50 -8.38 30.22
CA GLN A 510 -31.48 -7.52 30.88
C GLN A 510 -31.03 -6.06 30.79
N ILE A 511 -31.87 -5.20 30.21
CA ILE A 511 -31.65 -3.75 30.14
C ILE A 511 -32.78 -3.07 30.91
N ALA A 512 -32.43 -2.31 31.94
CA ALA A 512 -33.40 -1.79 32.91
C ALA A 512 -34.40 -0.79 32.31
N ASP A 513 -34.03 -0.10 31.23
CA ASP A 513 -34.84 0.87 30.49
C ASP A 513 -35.11 0.42 29.03
N GLU A 514 -35.19 -0.89 28.78
CA GLU A 514 -35.42 -1.45 27.43
C GLU A 514 -36.67 -0.87 26.75
N GLU A 515 -37.72 -0.57 27.52
CA GLU A 515 -38.96 0.02 27.03
C GLU A 515 -38.79 1.42 26.46
N LEU A 516 -37.75 2.15 26.88
CA LEU A 516 -37.40 3.48 26.35
C LEU A 516 -36.64 3.39 25.01
N ILE A 517 -36.09 2.24 24.67
CA ILE A 517 -35.40 2.01 23.40
C ILE A 517 -36.43 1.89 22.29
N ASP A 518 -36.22 2.62 21.19
CA ASP A 518 -37.05 2.48 19.99
C ASP A 518 -37.07 0.99 19.56
N PRO A 519 -38.25 0.38 19.35
CA PRO A 519 -38.36 -1.03 18.94
C PRO A 519 -37.44 -1.44 17.80
N GLN A 520 -37.12 -0.54 16.86
CA GLN A 520 -36.24 -0.84 15.72
C GLN A 520 -34.76 -1.01 16.12
N TYR A 521 -34.33 -0.48 17.27
CA TYR A 521 -32.94 -0.53 17.74
C TYR A 521 -32.69 -1.55 18.86
N ARG A 522 -33.75 -2.10 19.47
CA ARG A 522 -33.63 -3.00 20.64
C ARG A 522 -32.68 -4.17 20.41
N GLU A 523 -32.80 -4.85 19.28
CA GLU A 523 -31.95 -6.00 18.97
C GLU A 523 -30.48 -5.59 18.85
N SER A 524 -30.21 -4.51 18.12
CA SER A 524 -28.84 -4.00 17.96
C SER A 524 -28.26 -3.51 19.29
N VAL A 525 -29.08 -2.93 20.18
CA VAL A 525 -28.62 -2.54 21.51
C VAL A 525 -28.25 -3.78 22.33
N LYS A 526 -29.08 -4.81 22.35
CA LYS A 526 -28.77 -6.06 23.06
C LYS A 526 -27.50 -6.72 22.53
N LEU A 527 -27.34 -6.79 21.21
CA LEU A 527 -26.11 -7.29 20.58
C LEU A 527 -24.89 -6.45 20.96
N ALA A 528 -25.01 -5.12 20.95
CA ALA A 528 -23.88 -4.23 21.26
C ALA A 528 -23.43 -4.37 22.71
N VAL A 529 -24.37 -4.55 23.63
CA VAL A 529 -24.10 -4.82 25.05
C VAL A 529 -23.47 -6.20 25.22
N GLN A 530 -24.06 -7.24 24.63
CA GLN A 530 -23.59 -8.61 24.78
C GLN A 530 -22.20 -8.84 24.17
N LEU A 531 -21.89 -8.18 23.06
CA LEU A 531 -20.56 -8.22 22.44
C LEU A 531 -19.51 -7.42 23.24
N GLY A 532 -19.91 -6.58 24.20
CA GLY A 532 -19.01 -5.64 24.87
C GLY A 532 -18.56 -4.49 23.97
N ILE A 533 -19.36 -4.14 22.94
CA ILE A 533 -19.10 -2.97 22.09
C ILE A 533 -19.52 -1.68 22.79
N ILE A 534 -20.66 -1.70 23.49
CA ILE A 534 -21.18 -0.60 24.31
C ILE A 534 -21.60 -1.14 25.67
N ASP A 535 -21.08 -0.54 26.75
CA ASP A 535 -21.46 -0.91 28.11
C ASP A 535 -22.80 -0.29 28.54
N LEU A 536 -23.49 -0.97 29.45
CA LEU A 536 -24.58 -0.39 30.24
C LEU A 536 -24.01 0.61 31.26
N VAL A 537 -24.87 1.54 31.70
CA VAL A 537 -24.61 2.38 32.87
C VAL A 537 -24.61 1.50 34.12
N SER A 538 -23.93 1.92 35.18
CA SER A 538 -23.76 1.14 36.41
C SER A 538 -25.05 0.74 37.13
N ASP A 539 -26.17 1.40 36.84
CA ASP A 539 -27.50 1.07 37.36
C ASP A 539 -28.27 0.06 36.48
N GLY A 540 -27.64 -0.45 35.42
CA GLY A 540 -28.23 -1.41 34.48
C GLY A 540 -29.03 -0.78 33.34
N THR A 541 -29.06 0.55 33.23
CA THR A 541 -29.73 1.26 32.12
C THR A 541 -28.81 1.40 30.90
N PHE A 542 -29.40 1.54 29.71
CA PHE A 542 -28.70 1.87 28.48
C PHE A 542 -28.70 3.37 28.18
N ALA A 543 -29.76 4.11 28.55
CA ALA A 543 -29.98 5.53 28.26
C ALA A 543 -30.03 5.84 26.74
N PRO A 544 -31.06 5.36 26.01
CA PRO A 544 -31.10 5.39 24.54
C PRO A 544 -31.00 6.80 23.92
N ASP A 545 -31.63 7.79 24.56
CA ASP A 545 -31.65 9.19 24.11
C ASP A 545 -30.38 9.98 24.43
N LYS A 546 -29.46 9.41 25.23
CA LYS A 546 -28.20 10.09 25.59
C LYS A 546 -27.39 10.34 24.31
N SER A 547 -26.83 11.55 24.21
CA SER A 547 -25.87 11.85 23.15
C SER A 547 -24.54 11.15 23.38
N VAL A 548 -23.85 10.80 22.30
CA VAL A 548 -22.54 10.14 22.34
C VAL A 548 -21.44 11.18 22.13
N SER A 549 -20.45 11.22 23.03
CA SER A 549 -19.26 12.07 22.86
C SER A 549 -18.31 11.48 21.82
N ARG A 550 -17.40 12.30 21.28
CA ARG A 550 -16.36 11.81 20.36
C ARG A 550 -15.46 10.76 21.02
N GLY A 551 -15.14 10.92 22.31
CA GLY A 551 -14.38 9.93 23.08
C GLY A 551 -15.14 8.61 23.27
N GLU A 552 -16.44 8.66 23.55
CA GLU A 552 -17.29 7.46 23.60
C GLU A 552 -17.35 6.79 22.21
N ALA A 553 -17.50 7.55 21.12
CA ALA A 553 -17.49 7.02 19.76
C ALA A 553 -16.14 6.38 19.37
N ALA A 554 -15.01 6.94 19.83
CA ALA A 554 -13.70 6.33 19.69
C ALA A 554 -13.63 4.98 20.41
N THR A 555 -14.16 4.91 21.63
CA THR A 555 -14.20 3.67 22.41
C THR A 555 -15.01 2.58 21.71
N ILE A 556 -16.20 2.94 21.21
CA ILE A 556 -17.07 2.03 20.44
C ILE A 556 -16.32 1.49 19.22
N MET A 557 -15.65 2.36 18.45
CA MET A 557 -14.93 1.93 17.26
C MET A 557 -13.70 1.08 17.59
N TYR A 558 -13.00 1.39 18.67
CA TYR A 558 -11.88 0.58 19.17
C TYR A 558 -12.36 -0.83 19.51
N ASN A 559 -13.46 -0.95 20.25
CA ASN A 559 -14.03 -2.25 20.64
C ASN A 559 -14.45 -3.06 19.41
N ILE A 560 -15.10 -2.45 18.43
CA ILE A 560 -15.48 -3.11 17.16
C ILE A 560 -14.25 -3.71 16.48
N LEU A 561 -13.17 -2.94 16.33
CA LEU A 561 -11.96 -3.40 15.66
C LEU A 561 -11.22 -4.46 16.46
N ASN A 562 -11.17 -4.32 17.78
CA ASN A 562 -10.55 -5.30 18.66
C ASN A 562 -11.26 -6.66 18.58
N LEU A 563 -12.58 -6.65 18.71
CA LEU A 563 -13.41 -7.85 18.68
C LEU A 563 -13.50 -8.50 17.29
N SER A 564 -13.22 -7.75 16.23
CA SER A 564 -13.17 -8.27 14.85
C SER A 564 -11.76 -8.70 14.41
N GLY A 565 -10.75 -8.56 15.28
CA GLY A 565 -9.35 -8.87 14.93
C GLY A 565 -8.75 -7.91 13.91
N LYS A 566 -9.27 -6.67 13.84
CA LYS A 566 -8.84 -5.61 12.91
C LYS A 566 -8.11 -4.45 13.62
N LEU A 567 -7.88 -4.56 14.93
CA LEU A 567 -7.14 -3.57 15.74
C LEU A 567 -5.62 -3.62 15.53
#